data_AF-A0AAU3VDA7-F1
#
_entry.id   AF-A0AAU3VDA7-F1
#
_cell.length_a   1.000
_cell.length_b   1.000
_cell.length_c   1.000
_cell.angle_alpha   90.00
_cell.angle_beta   90.00
_cell.angle_gamma   90.00
#
_symmetry.space_group_name_H-M   'P 1'
#
loop_
_entity.id
_entity.type
_entity.pdbx_description
1 polymer ?
#
loop_
_entity_poly.entity_id
_entity_poly.type
_entity_poly.pdbx_seq_one_letter_code
_entity_poly.pdbx_strand_id
1 'polypeptide(L)'
;MLLGNLRKAVSVTLLAASLTTLSVACGRQQPATGAPPSDNAGGGPAPSAITTAPAGPGTATSAPADPAPSTAASPPVNGAVSTRRVYFTETTRGVPAVHTVLDDERDLGRFPGYFMKSAPQIADAIAQRAARTDFSRSVLVAWSRTTGCNSTKDAILFRSGDQLVLGLAQTPMGQCLVANQVVVVFEVPRDRMPKRPRFAQETDPRADPPAPGNTLAFGGLEDTREPGGRRSSEVTSSRQLEAFLAGLPRKGAAALREQLARHPRRGDERRFGFVLTGCRPTGAVLTIGRRELSASPTGDETIRCIQTQRYAAVLAVPSRLVPARAQLID
;
A
#
# COMPACT_ATOMS: atom_id res chain seq x y z
N MET A 1 -50.30 -8.93 47.80
CA MET A 1 -51.58 -8.81 47.04
C MET A 1 -51.25 -8.03 45.77
N LEU A 2 -50.88 -8.68 44.67
CA LEU A 2 -51.69 -9.34 43.62
C LEU A 2 -52.48 -8.37 42.72
N LEU A 3 -52.34 -8.61 41.40
CA LEU A 3 -53.02 -8.07 40.21
C LEU A 3 -52.33 -6.84 39.55
N GLY A 4 -52.00 -6.84 38.26
CA GLY A 4 -52.30 -7.80 37.21
C GLY A 4 -51.62 -7.43 35.87
N ASN A 5 -51.28 -8.48 35.13
CA ASN A 5 -50.69 -8.51 33.80
C ASN A 5 -51.52 -7.79 32.73
N LEU A 6 -50.86 -7.29 31.67
CA LEU A 6 -51.35 -7.58 30.30
C LEU A 6 -50.25 -7.56 29.23
N ARG A 7 -50.35 -8.58 28.38
CA ARG A 7 -49.44 -9.03 27.30
C ARG A 7 -49.69 -8.29 25.98
N LYS A 8 -48.69 -8.33 25.08
CA LYS A 8 -48.72 -8.58 23.61
C LYS A 8 -47.32 -8.22 23.06
N ALA A 9 -46.41 -9.11 22.66
CA ALA A 9 -46.41 -10.25 21.74
C ALA A 9 -46.68 -9.90 20.26
N VAL A 10 -45.81 -10.45 19.38
CA VAL A 10 -45.95 -10.68 17.91
C VAL A 10 -45.45 -9.49 17.03
N SER A 11 -44.57 -9.60 16.03
CA SER A 11 -44.25 -10.66 15.04
C SER A 11 -42.78 -10.68 14.60
N VAL A 12 -42.26 -11.90 14.42
CA VAL A 12 -41.17 -12.27 13.50
C VAL A 12 -41.79 -12.51 12.12
N THR A 13 -41.19 -12.03 11.04
CA THR A 13 -41.49 -12.57 9.70
C THR A 13 -40.26 -12.52 8.79
N LEU A 14 -39.93 -13.70 8.27
CA LEU A 14 -38.95 -13.98 7.23
C LEU A 14 -39.28 -13.26 5.92
N LEU A 15 -38.26 -12.91 5.15
CA LEU A 15 -38.35 -13.02 3.69
C LEU A 15 -36.98 -13.41 3.10
N ALA A 16 -36.95 -14.63 2.61
CA ALA A 16 -35.91 -15.20 1.77
C ALA A 16 -36.28 -15.01 0.29
N ALA A 17 -35.23 -15.11 -0.54
CA ALA A 17 -35.23 -15.48 -1.95
C ALA A 17 -35.70 -14.45 -2.99
N SER A 18 -34.75 -14.04 -3.84
CA SER A 18 -34.95 -13.86 -5.28
C SER A 18 -33.59 -14.04 -5.99
N LEU A 19 -33.30 -15.29 -6.33
CA LEU A 19 -32.29 -15.73 -7.30
C LEU A 19 -33.06 -16.27 -8.50
N THR A 20 -32.88 -15.69 -9.70
CA THR A 20 -33.01 -16.29 -11.06
C THR A 20 -32.97 -15.13 -12.08
N THR A 21 -31.94 -14.94 -12.93
CA THR A 21 -31.45 -15.63 -14.15
C THR A 21 -31.72 -14.81 -15.42
N LEU A 22 -30.82 -14.99 -16.40
CA LEU A 22 -30.86 -14.65 -17.84
C LEU A 22 -30.17 -13.33 -18.21
N SER A 23 -29.34 -13.20 -19.25
CA SER A 23 -28.72 -14.15 -20.19
C SER A 23 -27.73 -13.37 -21.08
N VAL A 24 -26.64 -14.04 -21.45
CA VAL A 24 -26.02 -14.10 -22.79
C VAL A 24 -26.08 -12.85 -23.68
N ALA A 25 -24.93 -12.24 -23.93
CA ALA A 25 -24.58 -11.64 -25.22
C ALA A 25 -23.11 -11.93 -25.54
N CYS A 26 -22.87 -13.05 -26.22
CA CYS A 26 -21.68 -13.24 -27.04
C CYS A 26 -21.79 -12.35 -28.27
N GLY A 27 -20.73 -11.63 -28.64
CA GLY A 27 -20.71 -10.96 -29.93
C GLY A 27 -19.58 -9.98 -30.18
N ARG A 28 -18.52 -10.50 -30.82
CA ARG A 28 -17.55 -9.83 -31.71
C ARG A 28 -16.29 -9.22 -31.10
N GLN A 29 -15.23 -10.02 -31.25
CA GLN A 29 -13.86 -9.62 -31.55
C GLN A 29 -13.81 -8.50 -32.60
N GLN A 30 -12.98 -7.48 -32.32
CA GLN A 30 -12.23 -6.82 -33.38
C GLN A 30 -10.84 -6.41 -32.85
N PRO A 31 -9.79 -6.55 -33.67
CA PRO A 31 -8.41 -6.66 -33.21
C PRO A 31 -7.74 -5.31 -32.98
N ALA A 32 -6.75 -5.34 -32.08
CA ALA A 32 -5.82 -4.26 -31.82
C ALA A 32 -5.03 -3.92 -33.09
N THR A 33 -5.15 -2.66 -33.53
CA THR A 33 -4.32 -2.08 -34.58
C THR A 33 -3.00 -1.62 -33.99
N GLY A 34 -1.91 -2.28 -34.41
CA GLY A 34 -0.70 -1.63 -34.90
C GLY A 34 0.25 -0.96 -33.90
N ALA A 35 1.29 -1.70 -33.49
CA ALA A 35 2.66 -1.19 -33.43
C ALA A 35 3.52 -2.05 -34.40
N PRO A 36 4.50 -1.45 -35.10
CA PRO A 36 5.08 -1.98 -36.33
C PRO A 36 6.05 -3.15 -36.14
N PRO A 37 6.26 -4.00 -37.16
CA PRO A 37 7.20 -5.11 -37.13
C PRO A 37 8.64 -4.63 -37.37
N SER A 38 9.59 -5.21 -36.63
CA SER A 38 11.00 -5.25 -37.02
C SER A 38 11.24 -6.48 -37.88
N ASP A 39 11.59 -6.23 -39.13
CA ASP A 39 11.96 -7.24 -40.12
C ASP A 39 13.30 -7.88 -39.77
N ASN A 40 13.32 -9.22 -39.82
CA ASN A 40 14.52 -10.02 -40.01
C ASN A 40 14.13 -11.28 -40.78
N ALA A 41 14.44 -11.34 -42.08
CA ALA A 41 14.61 -12.60 -42.79
C ALA A 41 15.29 -12.41 -44.16
N GLY A 42 16.32 -13.24 -44.41
CA GLY A 42 16.77 -13.68 -45.74
C GLY A 42 17.79 -12.76 -46.41
N GLY A 43 18.90 -13.21 -46.98
CA GLY A 43 19.30 -14.57 -47.37
C GLY A 43 19.80 -14.57 -48.82
N GLY A 44 21.10 -14.86 -49.00
CA GLY A 44 21.75 -15.27 -50.26
C GLY A 44 22.62 -14.20 -50.97
N PRO A 45 23.48 -14.56 -51.95
CA PRO A 45 24.27 -15.78 -52.17
C PRO A 45 25.80 -15.49 -52.28
N ALA A 46 26.63 -16.54 -52.43
CA ALA A 46 28.10 -16.55 -52.56
C ALA A 46 28.64 -15.86 -53.86
N PRO A 47 29.95 -15.53 -53.98
CA PRO A 47 30.96 -16.53 -54.41
C PRO A 47 32.42 -16.38 -53.88
N SER A 48 33.13 -17.52 -53.93
CA SER A 48 34.57 -17.78 -54.23
C SER A 48 35.71 -16.95 -53.62
N ALA A 49 36.66 -17.61 -52.92
CA ALA A 49 38.03 -17.91 -53.42
C ALA A 49 39.09 -18.26 -52.32
N ILE A 50 39.68 -19.46 -52.45
CA ILE A 50 41.14 -19.78 -52.45
C ILE A 50 41.93 -19.87 -51.11
N THR A 51 42.29 -21.15 -50.77
CA THR A 51 43.63 -21.71 -50.37
C THR A 51 44.28 -21.23 -49.06
N THR A 52 44.69 -22.06 -48.07
CA THR A 52 45.66 -23.19 -48.09
C THR A 52 45.58 -23.98 -46.75
N ALA A 53 45.91 -25.30 -46.78
CA ALA A 53 45.93 -26.27 -45.66
C ALA A 53 47.27 -26.27 -44.85
N PRO A 54 47.68 -27.28 -44.00
CA PRO A 54 47.00 -28.47 -43.42
C PRO A 54 47.35 -28.84 -41.93
N ALA A 55 46.84 -30.02 -41.49
CA ALA A 55 47.23 -30.94 -40.38
C ALA A 55 46.55 -30.71 -39.00
N GLY A 56 45.93 -31.67 -38.31
CA GLY A 56 45.80 -33.15 -38.40
C GLY A 56 44.70 -33.64 -37.43
N PRO A 57 44.50 -34.97 -37.24
CA PRO A 57 43.19 -35.55 -36.91
C PRO A 57 42.99 -35.88 -35.42
N GLY A 58 41.73 -35.80 -34.97
CA GLY A 58 41.29 -36.31 -33.66
C GLY A 58 39.79 -36.59 -33.67
N THR A 59 39.45 -37.85 -33.95
CA THR A 59 38.10 -38.43 -33.90
C THR A 59 37.64 -38.59 -32.45
N ALA A 60 36.49 -38.02 -32.09
CA ALA A 60 35.66 -38.50 -30.98
C ALA A 60 34.21 -38.05 -31.16
N THR A 61 33.38 -39.01 -31.53
CA THR A 61 31.92 -38.95 -31.55
C THR A 61 31.39 -38.83 -30.11
N SER A 62 30.55 -37.83 -29.82
CA SER A 62 29.63 -37.85 -28.68
C SER A 62 28.42 -36.95 -28.97
N ALA A 63 27.25 -37.52 -28.73
CA ALA A 63 25.91 -37.02 -29.01
C ALA A 63 25.58 -35.70 -28.27
N PRO A 64 24.59 -34.93 -28.76
CA PRO A 64 24.16 -33.68 -28.13
C PRO A 64 23.41 -33.97 -26.81
N ALA A 65 23.88 -33.38 -25.72
CA ALA A 65 23.17 -33.33 -24.45
C ALA A 65 22.12 -32.20 -24.49
N ASP A 66 20.91 -32.53 -24.04
CA ASP A 66 19.78 -31.62 -23.88
C ASP A 66 20.11 -30.40 -22.98
N PRO A 67 19.44 -29.25 -23.21
CA PRO A 67 19.67 -28.03 -22.43
C PRO A 67 19.15 -28.19 -21.00
N ALA A 68 20.05 -28.02 -20.04
CA ALA A 68 19.73 -28.02 -18.62
C ALA A 68 18.78 -26.84 -18.26
N PRO A 69 17.77 -27.08 -17.40
CA PRO A 69 16.90 -26.02 -16.92
C PRO A 69 17.66 -25.06 -15.99
N SER A 70 17.49 -23.76 -16.23
CA SER A 70 18.02 -22.67 -15.42
C SER A 70 17.64 -22.86 -13.95
N THR A 71 18.65 -23.09 -13.12
CA THR A 71 18.52 -23.21 -11.68
C THR A 71 18.23 -21.83 -11.11
N ALA A 72 17.09 -21.69 -10.42
CA ALA A 72 16.76 -20.51 -9.65
C ALA A 72 17.91 -20.19 -8.69
N ALA A 73 18.45 -18.97 -8.78
CA ALA A 73 19.50 -18.51 -7.89
C ALA A 73 18.94 -18.41 -6.46
N SER A 74 19.41 -19.30 -5.58
CA SER A 74 19.20 -19.18 -4.15
C SER A 74 19.83 -17.88 -3.63
N PRO A 75 19.15 -17.09 -2.79
CA PRO A 75 19.73 -15.88 -2.23
C PRO A 75 20.88 -16.21 -1.26
N PRO A 76 21.94 -15.37 -1.18
CA PRO A 76 23.06 -15.58 -0.28
C PRO A 76 22.61 -15.52 1.19
N VAL A 77 23.02 -16.52 1.97
CA VAL A 77 22.67 -16.71 3.39
C VAL A 77 23.38 -15.70 4.31
N ASN A 78 24.46 -15.07 3.83
CA ASN A 78 25.20 -14.01 4.53
C ASN A 78 24.56 -12.64 4.24
N GLY A 79 23.44 -12.35 4.89
CA GLY A 79 22.78 -11.05 4.72
C GLY A 79 21.41 -10.91 5.37
N ALA A 80 20.78 -12.01 5.81
CA ALA A 80 19.51 -11.93 6.54
C ALA A 80 19.69 -11.22 7.88
N VAL A 81 18.89 -10.19 8.14
CA VAL A 81 18.95 -9.39 9.38
C VAL A 81 17.81 -9.62 10.33
N SER A 82 16.68 -10.14 9.84
CA SER A 82 15.57 -10.49 10.71
C SER A 82 15.84 -11.76 11.51
N THR A 83 15.40 -11.77 12.76
CA THR A 83 15.40 -12.97 13.61
C THR A 83 14.09 -13.73 13.51
N ARG A 84 13.00 -13.01 13.24
CA ARG A 84 11.67 -13.57 13.15
C ARG A 84 10.81 -12.78 12.17
N ARG A 85 10.00 -13.48 11.39
CA ARG A 85 8.90 -12.88 10.67
C ARG A 85 7.65 -12.92 11.55
N VAL A 86 7.28 -11.77 12.08
CA VAL A 86 6.16 -11.61 13.02
C VAL A 86 4.83 -11.80 12.31
N TYR A 87 4.71 -11.24 11.12
CA TYR A 87 3.51 -11.29 10.31
C TYR A 87 3.87 -11.39 8.83
N PHE A 88 3.05 -12.14 8.10
CA PHE A 88 3.11 -12.23 6.65
C PHE A 88 1.72 -12.57 6.12
N THR A 89 1.30 -11.86 5.08
CA THR A 89 0.14 -12.22 4.30
C THR A 89 0.32 -11.76 2.86
N GLU A 90 -0.29 -12.49 1.95
CA GLU A 90 -0.55 -12.06 0.59
C GLU A 90 -2.04 -11.67 0.50
N THR A 91 -2.34 -10.57 -0.17
CA THR A 91 -3.71 -10.08 -0.33
C THR A 91 -3.89 -9.41 -1.68
N THR A 92 -5.11 -9.46 -2.21
CA THR A 92 -5.56 -8.66 -3.36
C THR A 92 -6.36 -7.43 -2.92
N ARG A 93 -6.51 -7.22 -1.60
CA ARG A 93 -7.11 -5.99 -1.08
C ARG A 93 -6.12 -4.86 -1.28
N GLY A 94 -6.58 -3.73 -1.80
CA GLY A 94 -5.76 -2.53 -1.96
C GLY A 94 -5.30 -2.00 -0.61
N VAL A 95 -4.11 -2.40 -0.18
CA VAL A 95 -3.45 -1.90 1.03
C VAL A 95 -2.39 -0.89 0.62
N PRO A 96 -2.21 0.19 1.41
CA PRO A 96 -1.20 1.18 1.06
C PRO A 96 0.17 0.53 1.02
N ALA A 97 0.99 0.92 0.04
CA ALA A 97 2.42 0.61 0.05
C ALA A 97 3.07 1.44 1.16
N VAL A 98 3.58 0.76 2.18
CA VAL A 98 4.25 1.39 3.33
C VAL A 98 5.48 0.58 3.70
N HIS A 99 6.58 1.26 3.97
CA HIS A 99 7.81 0.63 4.41
C HIS A 99 8.45 1.47 5.53
N THR A 100 8.48 0.92 6.73
CA THR A 100 8.81 1.69 7.93
C THR A 100 9.54 0.85 8.97
N VAL A 101 10.13 1.54 9.94
CA VAL A 101 10.73 0.96 11.13
C VAL A 101 9.90 1.42 12.32
N LEU A 102 9.41 0.46 13.10
CA LEU A 102 8.67 0.70 14.34
C LEU A 102 9.67 0.53 15.49
N ASP A 103 10.03 1.64 16.12
CA ASP A 103 11.08 1.67 17.12
C ASP A 103 10.58 1.35 18.53
N ASP A 104 9.29 1.49 18.80
CA ASP A 104 8.72 1.23 20.12
C ASP A 104 7.26 0.73 20.06
N GLU A 105 6.70 0.41 21.22
CA GLU A 105 5.32 -0.04 21.37
C GLU A 105 4.31 1.02 20.90
N ARG A 106 4.68 2.30 20.93
CA ARG A 106 3.79 3.40 20.52
C ARG A 106 3.69 3.47 19.00
N ASP A 107 4.79 3.23 18.29
CA ASP A 107 4.79 3.10 16.84
C ASP A 107 3.98 1.88 16.40
N LEU A 108 4.19 0.74 17.07
CA LEU A 108 3.40 -0.46 16.81
C LEU A 108 1.90 -0.25 17.08
N GLY A 109 1.52 0.45 18.15
CA GLY A 109 0.12 0.72 18.46
C GLY A 109 -0.61 1.57 17.41
N ARG A 110 0.13 2.24 16.52
CA ARG A 110 -0.42 3.13 15.50
C ARG A 110 -0.29 2.59 14.08
N PHE A 111 0.71 1.76 13.81
CA PHE A 111 0.96 1.15 12.50
C PHE A 111 -0.26 0.43 11.89
N PRO A 112 -1.08 -0.33 12.65
CA PRO A 112 -2.33 -0.89 12.15
C PRO A 112 -3.26 0.12 11.46
N GLY A 113 -3.16 1.41 11.80
CA GLY A 113 -3.92 2.49 11.18
C GLY A 113 -3.83 2.53 9.65
N TYR A 114 -2.72 2.07 9.05
CA TYR A 114 -2.59 1.97 7.59
C TYR A 114 -3.61 1.00 6.95
N PHE A 115 -4.04 -0.02 7.69
CA PHE A 115 -4.85 -1.12 7.15
C PHE A 115 -6.29 -1.12 7.66
N MET A 116 -6.63 -0.34 8.68
CA MET A 116 -7.93 -0.43 9.37
C MET A 116 -9.15 -0.24 8.46
N LYS A 117 -9.03 0.55 7.38
CA LYS A 117 -10.11 0.77 6.42
C LYS A 117 -10.18 -0.30 5.33
N SER A 118 -9.05 -0.68 4.73
CA SER A 118 -9.00 -1.60 3.59
C SER A 118 -8.94 -3.07 4.00
N ALA A 119 -8.26 -3.38 5.10
CA ALA A 119 -8.00 -4.73 5.58
C ALA A 119 -7.91 -4.78 7.12
N PRO A 120 -9.03 -4.58 7.85
CA PRO A 120 -9.03 -4.55 9.32
C PRO A 120 -8.44 -5.82 9.94
N GLN A 121 -8.68 -6.98 9.33
CA GLN A 121 -8.11 -8.25 9.80
C GLN A 121 -6.58 -8.32 9.72
N ILE A 122 -5.94 -7.58 8.80
CA ILE A 122 -4.48 -7.48 8.71
C ILE A 122 -3.97 -6.66 9.89
N ALA A 123 -4.61 -5.53 10.15
CA ALA A 123 -4.29 -4.65 11.27
C ALA A 123 -4.40 -5.36 12.63
N ASP A 124 -5.50 -6.07 12.87
CA ASP A 124 -5.70 -6.84 14.11
C ASP A 124 -4.63 -7.92 14.28
N ALA A 125 -4.33 -8.65 13.19
CA ALA A 125 -3.33 -9.72 13.23
C ALA A 125 -1.90 -9.18 13.47
N ILE A 126 -1.56 -8.02 12.91
CA ILE A 126 -0.28 -7.35 13.17
C ILE A 126 -0.20 -6.95 14.63
N ALA A 127 -1.22 -6.24 15.15
CA ALA A 127 -1.26 -5.80 16.55
C ALA A 127 -1.11 -6.99 17.51
N GLN A 128 -1.84 -8.07 17.27
CA GLN A 128 -1.81 -9.26 18.11
C GLN A 128 -0.45 -9.98 18.08
N ARG A 129 0.13 -10.20 16.90
CA ARG A 129 1.37 -10.99 16.77
C ARG A 129 2.62 -10.22 17.16
N ALA A 130 2.60 -8.89 17.00
CA ALA A 130 3.70 -8.01 17.35
C ALA A 130 3.68 -7.54 18.81
N ALA A 131 2.58 -7.71 19.54
CA ALA A 131 2.45 -7.28 20.94
C ALA A 131 3.49 -7.90 21.90
N ARG A 132 4.16 -8.99 21.50
CA ARG A 132 5.19 -9.66 22.31
C ARG A 132 6.62 -9.22 21.98
N THR A 133 6.79 -8.27 21.07
CA THR A 133 8.13 -7.79 20.70
C THR A 133 8.77 -7.05 21.86
N ASP A 134 10.01 -7.42 22.16
CA ASP A 134 10.83 -6.72 23.15
C ASP A 134 11.58 -5.56 22.48
N PHE A 135 10.98 -4.37 22.50
CA PHE A 135 11.53 -3.19 21.85
C PHE A 135 12.82 -2.67 22.51
N SER A 136 13.21 -3.17 23.68
CA SER A 136 14.51 -2.83 24.27
C SER A 136 15.68 -3.45 23.49
N ARG A 137 15.45 -4.59 22.82
CA ARG A 137 16.47 -5.35 22.08
C ARG A 137 16.21 -5.40 20.57
N SER A 138 14.95 -5.28 20.17
CA SER A 138 14.52 -5.41 18.78
C SER A 138 13.82 -4.14 18.29
N VAL A 139 13.75 -4.00 16.97
CA VAL A 139 12.79 -3.13 16.27
C VAL A 139 11.92 -3.99 15.37
N LEU A 140 10.80 -3.44 14.91
CA LEU A 140 10.05 -4.06 13.84
C LEU A 140 10.29 -3.33 12.53
N VAL A 141 10.49 -4.07 11.45
CA VAL A 141 10.54 -3.54 10.09
C VAL A 141 9.29 -4.02 9.38
N ALA A 142 8.43 -3.09 9.03
CA ALA A 142 7.18 -3.38 8.34
C ALA A 142 7.26 -2.94 6.87
N TRP A 143 6.71 -3.75 5.98
CA TRP A 143 6.78 -3.52 4.55
C TRP A 143 5.51 -4.05 3.88
N SER A 144 4.86 -3.23 3.06
CA SER A 144 3.84 -3.64 2.12
C SER A 144 4.15 -3.11 0.73
N ARG A 145 3.90 -3.95 -0.29
CA ARG A 145 4.10 -3.58 -1.69
C ARG A 145 3.28 -4.47 -2.62
N THR A 146 3.06 -3.99 -3.84
CA THR A 146 2.53 -4.81 -4.93
C THR A 146 3.58 -5.83 -5.42
N THR A 147 3.13 -7.04 -5.70
CA THR A 147 3.90 -8.10 -6.36
C THR A 147 3.45 -8.35 -7.79
N GLY A 148 2.61 -7.46 -8.32
CA GLY A 148 1.99 -7.63 -9.63
C GLY A 148 1.11 -8.87 -9.64
N CYS A 149 1.20 -9.69 -10.68
CA CYS A 149 0.43 -10.93 -10.76
C CYS A 149 1.14 -12.15 -10.17
N ASN A 150 2.30 -11.99 -9.55
CA ASN A 150 3.00 -13.09 -8.92
C ASN A 150 2.37 -13.41 -7.56
N SER A 151 2.26 -14.70 -7.24
CA SER A 151 1.96 -15.11 -5.86
C SER A 151 3.22 -15.15 -5.02
N THR A 152 3.09 -14.93 -3.71
CA THR A 152 4.24 -14.88 -2.80
C THR A 152 3.97 -15.71 -1.57
N LYS A 153 4.79 -16.74 -1.35
CA LYS A 153 4.62 -17.67 -0.22
C LYS A 153 5.50 -17.33 0.97
N ASP A 154 6.60 -16.62 0.71
CA ASP A 154 7.58 -16.33 1.74
C ASP A 154 8.27 -14.98 1.55
N ALA A 155 8.86 -14.46 2.62
CA ALA A 155 9.54 -13.19 2.63
C ALA A 155 10.70 -13.20 3.62
N ILE A 156 11.84 -12.64 3.21
CA ILE A 156 13.07 -12.54 3.99
C ILE A 156 13.59 -11.11 3.91
N LEU A 157 14.11 -10.59 5.02
CA LEU A 157 14.71 -9.26 5.08
C LEU A 157 16.23 -9.36 5.11
N PHE A 158 16.88 -8.78 4.11
CA PHE A 158 18.33 -8.70 3.99
C PHE A 158 18.85 -7.30 4.28
N ARG A 159 20.11 -7.20 4.65
CA ARG A 159 20.85 -5.94 4.74
C ARG A 159 22.03 -5.93 3.80
N SER A 160 22.19 -4.81 3.09
CA SER A 160 23.35 -4.48 2.29
C SER A 160 23.82 -3.07 2.66
N GLY A 161 24.87 -2.95 3.47
CA GLY A 161 25.32 -1.66 3.99
C GLY A 161 24.28 -0.98 4.89
N ASP A 162 23.77 0.17 4.45
CA ASP A 162 22.67 0.91 5.08
C ASP A 162 21.28 0.53 4.51
N GLN A 163 21.25 -0.32 3.49
CA GLN A 163 20.03 -0.70 2.81
C GLN A 163 19.41 -1.96 3.40
N LEU A 164 18.09 -1.94 3.50
CA LEU A 164 17.21 -3.07 3.71
C LEU A 164 16.63 -3.52 2.38
N VAL A 165 16.65 -4.82 2.13
CA VAL A 165 16.18 -5.44 0.90
C VAL A 165 15.16 -6.52 1.26
N LEU A 166 13.99 -6.46 0.64
CA LEU A 166 12.95 -7.47 0.78
C LEU A 166 13.10 -8.53 -0.31
N GLY A 167 13.50 -9.74 0.09
CA GLY A 167 13.43 -10.91 -0.78
C GLY A 167 12.08 -11.58 -0.65
N LEU A 168 11.44 -11.87 -1.77
CA LEU A 168 10.13 -12.53 -1.84
C LEU A 168 10.26 -13.85 -2.59
N ALA A 169 9.73 -14.93 -2.02
CA ALA A 169 9.64 -16.22 -2.70
C ALA A 169 8.39 -16.22 -3.60
N GLN A 170 8.58 -15.77 -4.84
CA GLN A 170 7.51 -15.55 -5.81
C GLN A 170 7.30 -16.74 -6.75
N THR A 171 6.04 -17.04 -7.05
CA THR A 171 5.64 -17.95 -8.13
C THR A 171 4.95 -17.15 -9.23
N PRO A 172 5.50 -17.10 -10.46
CA PRO A 172 4.84 -16.42 -11.58
C PRO A 172 3.49 -17.06 -11.90
N MET A 173 2.42 -16.26 -12.00
CA MET A 173 1.08 -16.76 -12.32
C MET A 173 0.51 -16.25 -13.65
N GLY A 174 1.30 -15.50 -14.43
CA GLY A 174 0.84 -14.92 -15.70
C GLY A 174 -0.02 -13.66 -15.48
N GLN A 175 -1.20 -13.61 -16.10
CA GLN A 175 -2.10 -12.46 -16.02
C GLN A 175 -3.09 -12.60 -14.85
N CYS A 176 -3.41 -11.48 -14.21
CA CYS A 176 -4.34 -11.40 -13.10
C CYS A 176 -5.28 -10.21 -13.29
N LEU A 177 -6.53 -10.34 -12.80
CA LEU A 177 -7.50 -9.25 -12.85
C LEU A 177 -7.18 -8.15 -11.83
N VAL A 178 -6.54 -8.50 -10.72
CA VAL A 178 -6.12 -7.60 -9.65
C VAL A 178 -4.72 -8.01 -9.22
N ALA A 179 -3.82 -7.03 -9.05
CA ALA A 179 -2.48 -7.28 -8.59
C ALA A 179 -2.48 -7.79 -7.13
N ASN A 180 -1.66 -8.79 -6.86
CA ASN A 180 -1.34 -9.23 -5.52
C ASN A 180 -0.47 -8.19 -4.82
N GLN A 181 -0.62 -8.15 -3.51
CA GLN A 181 0.14 -7.32 -2.60
C GLN A 181 0.58 -8.19 -1.43
N VAL A 182 1.72 -7.86 -0.84
CA VAL A 182 2.22 -8.51 0.38
C VAL A 182 2.25 -7.51 1.51
N VAL A 183 1.99 -7.98 2.73
CA VAL A 183 2.25 -7.23 3.97
C VAL A 183 3.09 -8.13 4.87
N VAL A 184 4.23 -7.62 5.28
CA VAL A 184 5.18 -8.36 6.12
C VAL A 184 5.70 -7.48 7.24
N VAL A 185 5.88 -8.09 8.42
CA VAL A 185 6.51 -7.46 9.58
C VAL A 185 7.60 -8.39 10.08
N PHE A 186 8.83 -7.88 10.13
CA PHE A 186 9.99 -8.57 10.64
C PHE A 186 10.39 -8.01 11.99
N GLU A 187 10.83 -8.87 12.88
CA GLU A 187 11.58 -8.49 14.07
C GLU A 187 13.06 -8.52 13.75
N VAL A 188 13.75 -7.42 14.04
CA VAL A 188 15.17 -7.22 13.74
C VAL A 188 15.87 -6.77 15.02
N PRO A 189 16.92 -7.49 15.47
CA PRO A 189 17.75 -7.03 16.57
C PRO A 189 18.37 -5.67 16.30
N ARG A 190 18.37 -4.78 17.30
CA ARG A 190 18.88 -3.40 17.16
C ARG A 190 20.33 -3.34 16.72
N ASP A 191 21.17 -4.27 17.18
CA ASP A 191 22.59 -4.39 16.80
C ASP A 191 22.79 -4.75 15.31
N ARG A 192 21.79 -5.39 14.69
CA ARG A 192 21.81 -5.75 13.26
C ARG A 192 21.20 -4.66 12.38
N MET A 193 20.47 -3.73 12.96
CA MET A 193 19.81 -2.66 12.24
C MET A 193 20.82 -1.59 11.78
N PRO A 194 20.75 -1.10 10.52
CA PRO A 194 21.53 0.06 10.12
C PRO A 194 21.15 1.29 10.95
N LYS A 195 22.13 2.16 11.25
CA LYS A 195 21.88 3.43 11.96
C LYS A 195 20.96 4.39 11.18
N ARG A 196 20.92 4.25 9.85
CA ARG A 196 20.10 5.06 8.93
C ARG A 196 19.53 4.13 7.85
N PRO A 197 18.51 3.35 8.17
CA PRO A 197 18.01 2.34 7.25
C PRO A 197 17.39 2.97 6.00
N ARG A 198 17.68 2.38 4.85
CA ARG A 198 17.11 2.76 3.55
C ARG A 198 16.48 1.56 2.87
N PHE A 199 15.37 1.73 2.17
CA PHE A 199 14.63 0.62 1.53
C PHE A 199 15.01 0.55 0.05
N ALA A 200 15.80 -0.46 -0.34
CA ALA A 200 16.49 -0.46 -1.65
C ALA A 200 15.58 -0.61 -2.88
N GLN A 201 14.39 -1.17 -2.70
CA GLN A 201 13.49 -1.57 -3.80
C GLN A 201 12.25 -0.67 -3.91
N GLU A 202 12.28 0.48 -3.24
CA GLU A 202 11.19 1.44 -3.17
C GLU A 202 11.56 2.74 -3.88
N THR A 203 10.56 3.40 -4.45
CA THR A 203 10.74 4.66 -5.19
C THR A 203 11.30 5.76 -4.28
N ASP A 204 10.77 5.89 -3.06
CA ASP A 204 11.45 6.63 -1.99
C ASP A 204 12.15 5.60 -1.09
N PRO A 205 13.48 5.63 -0.95
CA PRO A 205 14.20 4.71 -0.10
C PRO A 205 14.16 5.08 1.39
N ARG A 206 13.46 6.13 1.80
CA ARG A 206 13.34 6.54 3.21
C ARG A 206 12.20 5.79 3.89
N ALA A 207 12.35 5.48 5.17
CA ALA A 207 11.23 4.97 5.96
C ALA A 207 10.04 5.94 5.93
N ASP A 208 8.87 5.40 5.62
CA ASP A 208 7.58 6.03 5.87
C ASP A 208 7.38 6.28 7.37
N PRO A 209 6.52 7.23 7.76
CA PRO A 209 6.16 7.37 9.16
C PRO A 209 5.54 6.07 9.71
N PRO A 210 5.70 5.78 11.02
CA PRO A 210 5.23 4.54 11.63
C PRO A 210 3.70 4.42 11.67
N ALA A 211 2.98 5.48 11.34
CA ALA A 211 1.53 5.50 11.32
C ALA A 211 1.00 6.56 10.36
N PRO A 212 -0.20 6.36 9.79
CA PRO A 212 -0.92 7.45 9.18
C PRO A 212 -1.34 8.44 10.27
N GLY A 213 -1.40 9.74 9.96
CA GLY A 213 -2.26 10.61 10.76
C GLY A 213 -3.70 10.09 10.76
N ASN A 214 -4.39 10.19 11.89
CA ASN A 214 -5.77 9.70 12.03
C ASN A 214 -6.70 10.56 11.19
N THR A 215 -7.40 9.98 10.21
CA THR A 215 -8.49 10.69 9.52
C THR A 215 -9.65 10.90 10.50
N LEU A 216 -9.85 12.13 10.98
CA LEU A 216 -10.97 12.48 11.84
C LEU A 216 -12.24 12.77 11.04
N ALA A 217 -12.07 13.31 9.83
CA ALA A 217 -13.16 13.56 8.91
C ALA A 217 -12.69 13.45 7.46
N PHE A 218 -13.54 12.92 6.60
CA PHE A 218 -13.31 12.79 5.17
C PHE A 218 -14.64 12.89 4.41
N GLY A 219 -14.68 13.66 3.33
CA GLY A 219 -15.90 13.82 2.55
C GLY A 219 -15.66 14.37 1.16
N GLY A 220 -16.52 13.98 0.21
CA GLY A 220 -16.51 14.50 -1.15
C GLY A 220 -16.92 15.97 -1.21
N LEU A 221 -16.30 16.70 -2.14
CA LEU A 221 -16.66 18.06 -2.50
C LEU A 221 -17.39 17.99 -3.85
N GLU A 222 -18.71 18.19 -3.83
CA GLU A 222 -19.57 18.04 -5.03
C GLU A 222 -19.34 19.11 -6.09
N ASP A 223 -18.56 20.15 -5.77
CA ASP A 223 -18.33 21.30 -6.64
C ASP A 223 -16.90 21.25 -7.22
N THR A 224 -16.80 21.31 -8.56
CA THR A 224 -15.52 21.31 -9.30
C THR A 224 -14.83 22.67 -9.31
N ARG A 225 -15.49 23.74 -8.83
CA ARG A 225 -14.85 25.05 -8.67
C ARG A 225 -13.65 24.94 -7.74
N GLU A 226 -12.53 25.52 -8.17
CA GLU A 226 -11.35 25.64 -7.31
C GLU A 226 -11.73 26.33 -6.00
N PRO A 227 -11.49 25.70 -4.84
CA PRO A 227 -11.62 26.44 -3.59
C PRO A 227 -10.68 27.64 -3.67
N GLY A 228 -11.22 28.85 -3.45
CA GLY A 228 -10.48 30.12 -3.58
C GLY A 228 -9.48 30.38 -2.46
N GLY A 229 -8.83 29.35 -1.91
CA GLY A 229 -7.97 29.41 -0.73
C GLY A 229 -6.90 28.33 -0.67
N ARG A 230 -6.13 28.31 0.42
CA ARG A 230 -5.09 27.29 0.66
C ARG A 230 -5.70 25.89 0.69
N ARG A 231 -5.15 24.95 -0.08
CA ARG A 231 -5.64 23.56 -0.13
C ARG A 231 -5.25 22.76 1.10
N SER A 232 -4.22 23.19 1.83
CA SER A 232 -3.84 22.65 3.14
C SER A 232 -3.71 23.73 4.22
N SER A 233 -4.07 23.39 5.47
CA SER A 233 -3.89 24.27 6.62
C SER A 233 -3.87 23.50 7.95
N GLU A 234 -3.18 24.05 8.95
CA GLU A 234 -3.34 23.56 10.32
C GLU A 234 -4.68 24.03 10.86
N VAL A 235 -5.47 23.09 11.39
CA VAL A 235 -6.83 23.27 11.90
C VAL A 235 -6.95 22.84 13.37
N THR A 236 -5.86 22.96 14.12
CA THR A 236 -5.76 22.55 15.53
C THR A 236 -6.64 23.39 16.46
N SER A 237 -6.84 24.67 16.16
CA SER A 237 -7.74 25.56 16.90
C SER A 237 -9.10 25.70 16.22
N SER A 238 -10.15 25.99 16.99
CA SER A 238 -11.51 26.19 16.43
C SER A 238 -11.55 27.30 15.38
N ARG A 239 -10.79 28.38 15.58
CA ARG A 239 -10.69 29.48 14.62
C ARG A 239 -10.09 29.02 13.29
N GLN A 240 -9.01 28.24 13.34
CA GLN A 240 -8.37 27.71 12.13
C GLN A 240 -9.29 26.71 11.42
N LEU A 241 -9.97 25.85 12.17
CA LEU A 241 -10.93 24.89 11.61
C LEU A 241 -12.08 25.60 10.88
N GLU A 242 -12.70 26.61 11.50
CA GLU A 242 -13.78 27.35 10.84
C GLU A 242 -13.28 28.12 9.60
N ALA A 243 -12.06 28.66 9.62
CA ALA A 243 -11.47 29.29 8.45
C ALA A 243 -11.26 28.29 7.30
N PHE A 244 -10.80 27.07 7.59
CA PHE A 244 -10.68 25.99 6.60
C PHE A 244 -12.06 25.59 6.04
N LEU A 245 -13.04 25.36 6.92
CA LEU A 245 -14.39 24.94 6.52
C LEU A 245 -15.13 26.04 5.72
N ALA A 246 -14.87 27.32 5.99
CA ALA A 246 -15.41 28.43 5.23
C ALA A 246 -14.91 28.46 3.77
N GLY A 247 -13.74 27.86 3.50
CA GLY A 247 -13.19 27.71 2.14
C GLY A 247 -13.78 26.52 1.36
N LEU A 248 -14.61 25.68 1.98
CA LEU A 248 -15.21 24.49 1.35
C LEU A 248 -16.66 24.74 0.90
N PRO A 249 -17.15 24.01 -0.12
CA PRO A 249 -18.57 23.97 -0.45
C PRO A 249 -19.44 23.63 0.77
N ARG A 250 -20.59 24.31 0.92
CA ARG A 250 -21.45 24.23 2.12
C ARG A 250 -21.76 22.79 2.56
N LYS A 251 -22.10 21.91 1.61
CA LYS A 251 -22.43 20.50 1.90
C LYS A 251 -21.22 19.72 2.41
N GLY A 252 -20.05 19.91 1.79
CA GLY A 252 -18.80 19.29 2.22
C GLY A 252 -18.38 19.78 3.61
N ALA A 253 -18.46 21.10 3.86
CA ALA A 253 -18.18 21.67 5.17
C ALA A 253 -19.11 21.13 6.27
N ALA A 254 -20.42 21.01 5.99
CA ALA A 254 -21.38 20.45 6.94
C ALA A 254 -21.09 18.98 7.28
N ALA A 255 -20.79 18.15 6.27
CA ALA A 255 -20.45 16.75 6.47
C ALA A 255 -19.17 16.59 7.31
N LEU A 256 -18.15 17.42 7.08
CA LEU A 256 -16.94 17.43 7.91
C LEU A 256 -17.24 17.84 9.36
N ARG A 257 -18.06 18.88 9.59
CA ARG A 257 -18.45 19.29 10.95
C ARG A 257 -19.13 18.16 11.71
N GLU A 258 -20.06 17.45 11.07
CA GLU A 258 -20.76 16.32 11.69
C GLU A 258 -19.78 15.21 12.10
N GLN A 259 -18.84 14.85 11.23
CA GLN A 259 -17.82 13.84 11.54
C GLN A 259 -16.86 14.31 12.65
N LEU A 260 -16.46 15.58 12.64
CA LEU A 260 -15.58 16.15 13.66
C LEU A 260 -16.25 16.29 15.02
N ALA A 261 -17.57 16.53 15.07
CA ALA A 261 -18.32 16.57 16.33
C ALA A 261 -18.27 15.23 17.08
N ARG A 262 -18.16 14.11 16.35
CA ARG A 262 -17.94 12.76 16.92
C ARG A 262 -16.52 12.55 17.46
N HIS A 263 -15.57 13.44 17.14
CA HIS A 263 -14.16 13.34 17.48
C HIS A 263 -13.67 14.63 18.15
N PRO A 264 -14.07 14.89 19.41
CA PRO A 264 -13.62 16.08 20.15
C PRO A 264 -12.09 16.09 20.29
N ARG A 265 -11.53 17.31 20.39
CA ARG A 265 -10.08 17.51 20.39
C ARG A 265 -9.42 16.96 21.65
N ARG A 266 -8.38 16.16 21.46
CA ARG A 266 -7.50 15.69 22.55
C ARG A 266 -6.43 16.75 22.86
N GLY A 267 -6.01 16.84 24.13
CA GLY A 267 -5.13 17.93 24.59
C GLY A 267 -3.76 17.98 23.92
N ASP A 268 -3.24 16.85 23.42
CA ASP A 268 -1.89 16.73 22.87
C ASP A 268 -1.86 16.55 21.34
N GLU A 269 -2.95 16.80 20.61
CA GLU A 269 -3.00 16.58 19.16
C GLU A 269 -2.95 17.88 18.33
N ARG A 270 -2.31 17.79 17.16
CA ARG A 270 -2.41 18.76 16.08
C ARG A 270 -3.29 18.20 14.98
N ARG A 271 -4.08 19.07 14.33
CA ARG A 271 -5.00 18.69 13.26
C ARG A 271 -4.65 19.46 11.99
N PHE A 272 -4.74 18.81 10.84
CA PHE A 272 -4.41 19.37 9.54
C PHE A 272 -5.54 19.09 8.55
N GLY A 273 -6.04 20.14 7.91
CA GLY A 273 -7.05 20.07 6.86
C GLY A 273 -6.39 20.05 5.50
N PHE A 274 -6.86 19.18 4.60
CA PHE A 274 -6.39 19.06 3.22
C PHE A 274 -7.58 18.96 2.26
N VAL A 275 -7.43 19.57 1.08
CA VAL A 275 -8.28 19.34 -0.10
C VAL A 275 -7.51 18.47 -1.07
N LEU A 276 -8.01 17.26 -1.29
CA LEU A 276 -7.36 16.21 -2.05
C LEU A 276 -8.12 15.92 -3.35
N THR A 277 -7.43 15.35 -4.33
CA THR A 277 -8.03 14.82 -5.55
C THR A 277 -7.77 13.34 -5.65
N GLY A 278 -8.78 12.56 -6.06
CA GLY A 278 -8.64 11.12 -6.22
C GLY A 278 -9.81 10.48 -6.94
N CYS A 279 -9.73 9.17 -7.14
CA CYS A 279 -10.66 8.40 -7.95
C CYS A 279 -11.56 7.54 -7.05
N ARG A 280 -12.51 8.19 -6.37
CA ARG A 280 -13.32 7.59 -5.28
C ARG A 280 -12.51 7.09 -4.06
N PRO A 281 -11.54 7.87 -3.54
CA PRO A 281 -10.93 7.55 -2.26
C PRO A 281 -11.97 7.43 -1.14
N THR A 282 -11.69 6.55 -0.20
CA THR A 282 -12.49 6.32 1.01
C THR A 282 -11.81 6.90 2.27
N GLY A 283 -10.67 7.56 2.09
CA GLY A 283 -9.93 8.18 3.16
C GLY A 283 -8.72 8.96 2.67
N ALA A 284 -7.91 9.39 3.65
CA ALA A 284 -6.63 10.03 3.43
C ALA A 284 -5.67 9.67 4.56
N VAL A 285 -4.38 9.66 4.24
CA VAL A 285 -3.29 9.50 5.20
C VAL A 285 -2.50 10.80 5.28
N LEU A 286 -2.07 11.19 6.50
CA LEU A 286 -1.04 12.22 6.69
C LEU A 286 0.34 11.57 6.64
N THR A 287 1.21 12.10 5.80
CA THR A 287 2.63 11.75 5.74
C THR A 287 3.44 12.85 6.43
N ILE A 288 4.33 12.45 7.34
CA ILE A 288 5.14 13.37 8.15
C ILE A 288 6.61 13.21 7.76
N GLY A 289 7.09 14.13 6.93
CA GLY A 289 8.50 14.25 6.58
C GLY A 289 9.29 15.08 7.59
N ARG A 290 10.60 15.21 7.39
CA ARG A 290 11.49 15.99 8.28
C ARG A 290 11.19 17.50 8.30
N ARG A 291 10.68 18.04 7.19
CA ARG A 291 10.37 19.46 7.00
C ARG A 291 8.98 19.70 6.41
N GLU A 292 8.21 18.65 6.19
CA GLU A 292 7.05 18.66 5.30
C GLU A 292 5.95 17.79 5.89
N LEU A 293 4.72 18.25 5.76
CA LEU A 293 3.49 17.53 6.07
C LEU A 293 2.67 17.51 4.80
N SER A 294 2.35 16.33 4.29
CA SER A 294 1.50 16.15 3.12
C SER A 294 0.42 15.14 3.43
N ALA A 295 -0.63 15.10 2.61
CA ALA A 295 -1.65 14.08 2.70
C ALA A 295 -1.89 13.41 1.36
N SER A 296 -2.18 12.12 1.39
CA SER A 296 -2.47 11.34 0.19
C SER A 296 -3.83 10.65 0.33
N PRO A 297 -4.65 10.61 -0.74
CA PRO A 297 -5.88 9.83 -0.74
C PRO A 297 -5.56 8.35 -0.55
N THR A 298 -6.52 7.61 0.03
CA THR A 298 -6.41 6.15 0.23
C THR A 298 -7.66 5.44 -0.25
N GLY A 299 -7.51 4.18 -0.70
CA GLY A 299 -8.62 3.30 -1.02
C GLY A 299 -9.20 3.47 -2.43
N ASP A 300 -8.42 4.02 -3.36
CA ASP A 300 -8.75 4.19 -4.79
C ASP A 300 -8.05 3.16 -5.71
N GLU A 301 -7.32 2.21 -5.14
CA GLU A 301 -6.37 1.33 -5.83
C GLU A 301 -6.97 0.34 -6.85
N THR A 302 -8.30 0.22 -6.94
CA THR A 302 -8.98 -0.77 -7.81
C THR A 302 -9.90 -0.16 -8.86
N ILE A 303 -9.97 1.18 -8.96
CA ILE A 303 -10.94 1.85 -9.84
C ILE A 303 -10.20 2.52 -11.01
N ARG A 304 -10.53 2.12 -12.24
CA ARG A 304 -10.06 2.83 -13.44
C ARG A 304 -10.60 4.26 -13.40
N CYS A 305 -9.70 5.22 -13.22
CA CYS A 305 -10.09 6.61 -13.04
C CYS A 305 -10.50 7.25 -14.35
N ILE A 306 -11.81 7.47 -14.52
CA ILE A 306 -12.34 8.20 -15.68
C ILE A 306 -12.32 9.72 -15.41
N GLN A 307 -12.60 10.12 -14.18
CA GLN A 307 -12.59 11.52 -13.76
C GLN A 307 -12.19 11.64 -12.27
N THR A 308 -11.23 12.50 -11.97
CA THR A 308 -10.82 12.80 -10.60
C THR A 308 -11.88 13.63 -9.88
N GLN A 309 -12.23 13.21 -8.67
CA GLN A 309 -13.13 13.93 -7.77
C GLN A 309 -12.33 14.65 -6.68
N ARG A 310 -12.95 15.63 -6.03
CA ARG A 310 -12.35 16.38 -4.93
C ARG A 310 -12.90 15.94 -3.58
N TYR A 311 -12.04 15.97 -2.57
CA TYR A 311 -12.35 15.57 -1.21
C TYR A 311 -11.72 16.54 -0.22
N ALA A 312 -12.31 16.67 0.96
CA ALA A 312 -11.68 17.31 2.09
C ALA A 312 -11.40 16.27 3.17
N ALA A 313 -10.23 16.36 3.78
CA ALA A 313 -9.79 15.51 4.89
C ALA A 313 -9.33 16.37 6.06
N VAL A 314 -9.66 15.97 7.29
CA VAL A 314 -9.03 16.49 8.51
C VAL A 314 -8.31 15.34 9.19
N LEU A 315 -7.00 15.48 9.32
CA LEU A 315 -6.09 14.47 9.83
C LEU A 315 -5.52 14.94 11.17
N ALA A 316 -5.48 14.06 12.17
CA ALA A 316 -4.91 14.35 13.49
C ALA A 316 -3.66 13.54 13.76
N VAL A 317 -2.72 14.17 14.43
CA VAL A 317 -1.45 13.57 14.83
C VAL A 317 -1.06 14.08 16.21
N PRO A 318 -0.50 13.24 17.10
CA PRO A 318 0.10 13.71 18.33
C PRO A 318 1.15 14.80 18.07
N SER A 319 1.08 15.91 18.80
CA SER A 319 1.91 17.11 18.60
C SER A 319 3.41 16.78 18.61
N ARG A 320 3.82 15.82 19.45
CA ARG A 320 5.21 15.34 19.58
C ARG A 320 5.78 14.71 18.31
N LEU A 321 4.94 14.28 17.37
CA LEU A 321 5.38 13.68 16.11
C LEU A 321 5.54 14.71 15.00
N VAL A 322 5.05 15.94 15.18
CA VAL A 322 5.16 16.97 14.15
C VAL A 322 6.45 17.76 14.37
N PRO A 323 7.37 17.77 13.40
CA PRO A 323 8.58 18.58 13.52
C PRO A 323 8.24 20.07 13.68
N ALA A 324 8.97 20.76 14.57
CA ALA A 324 8.71 22.17 14.88
C ALA A 324 8.77 23.12 13.65
N ARG A 325 9.51 22.71 12.61
CA ARG A 325 9.68 23.46 11.36
C ARG A 325 8.99 22.83 10.16
N ALA A 326 8.07 21.89 10.38
CA ALA A 326 7.37 21.25 9.28
C ALA A 326 6.39 22.23 8.62
N GLN A 327 6.42 22.27 7.29
CA GLN A 327 5.50 23.07 6.48
C GLN A 327 4.46 22.15 5.84
N LEU A 328 3.23 22.65 5.67
CA LEU A 328 2.20 21.93 4.93
C LEU A 328 2.46 22.09 3.43
N ILE A 329 2.39 20.99 2.71
CA ILE A 329 2.50 20.93 1.26
C ILE A 329 1.22 20.29 0.73
N ASP A 330 0.72 20.87 -0.36
CA ASP A 330 -0.48 20.43 -1.08
C ASP A 330 -0.21 19.17 -1.92
#